data_AF-A0A1J4LUQ0-F1
#
_entry.id   AF-A0A1J4LUQ0-F1
#
_cell.length_a   1.000
_cell.length_b   1.000
_cell.length_c   1.000
_cell.angle_alpha   90.00
_cell.angle_beta   90.00
_cell.angle_gamma   90.00
#
_symmetry.space_group_name_H-M   'P 1'
#
loop_
_entity.id
_entity.type
_entity.pdbx_description
1 polymer ?
#
loop_
_entity_poly.entity_id
_entity_poly.type
_entity_poly.pdbx_seq_one_letter_code
_entity_poly.pdbx_strand_id
1 'polypeptide(L)'
;MTKKTVAERTIEELNATNEACRAYEIVNKIGSTPDYVRRVCNRLHEEGWIQKFQGTVIVGHPMPGGNTEVLSNNRRKLLNIVKRYAPGLLGEAKSKPTIKELREFIENEIAIGPSYPLGTRKVYFGIHAGTHAAELGISLVTDDEEGPDASESADKSSDSTVSAD
;
A
#
# COMPACT_ATOMS: atom_id res chain seq x y z
N MET A 1 29.91 22.06 -7.77
CA MET A 1 29.10 21.16 -6.93
C MET A 1 28.78 19.91 -7.74
N THR A 2 29.25 18.75 -7.32
CA THR A 2 28.96 17.48 -7.99
C THR A 2 27.53 17.05 -7.65
N LYS A 3 26.72 16.73 -8.66
CA LYS A 3 25.33 16.31 -8.46
C LYS A 3 25.33 14.90 -7.86
N LYS A 4 24.65 14.73 -6.71
CA LYS A 4 24.48 13.41 -6.09
C LYS A 4 23.82 12.42 -7.05
N THR A 5 24.33 11.20 -7.06
CA THR A 5 23.82 10.08 -7.82
C THR A 5 22.43 9.67 -7.34
N VAL A 6 21.74 8.79 -8.07
CA VAL A 6 20.48 8.21 -7.59
C VAL A 6 20.72 7.30 -6.38
N ALA A 7 21.85 6.57 -6.35
CA ALA A 7 22.17 5.69 -5.23
C ALA A 7 22.35 6.46 -3.91
N GLU A 8 23.15 7.55 -3.92
CA GLU A 8 23.34 8.40 -2.76
C GLU A 8 22.02 9.00 -2.27
N ARG A 9 21.20 9.51 -3.20
CA ARG A 9 19.89 10.07 -2.85
C ARG A 9 18.92 9.00 -2.32
N THR A 10 18.97 7.77 -2.83
CA THR A 10 18.19 6.65 -2.32
C THR A 10 18.60 6.28 -0.89
N ILE A 11 19.90 6.21 -0.60
CA ILE A 11 20.41 5.91 0.73
C ILE A 11 20.05 7.05 1.71
N GLU A 12 20.20 8.30 1.30
CA GLU A 12 19.81 9.47 2.11
C GLU A 12 18.32 9.45 2.45
N GLU A 13 17.46 9.13 1.47
CA GLU A 13 16.03 9.02 1.69
C GLU A 13 15.67 7.90 2.68
N LEU A 14 16.23 6.69 2.48
CA LEU A 14 15.95 5.55 3.35
C LEU A 14 16.50 5.73 4.78
N ASN A 15 17.63 6.44 4.93
CA ASN A 15 18.14 6.83 6.24
C ASN A 15 17.26 7.89 6.91
N ALA A 16 16.74 8.86 6.15
CA ALA A 16 15.94 9.95 6.69
C ALA A 16 14.56 9.50 7.20
N THR A 17 13.92 8.54 6.52
CA THR A 17 12.62 8.01 6.96
C THR A 17 12.75 7.01 8.09
N ASN A 18 13.90 6.35 8.20
CA ASN A 18 14.09 5.21 9.08
C ASN A 18 13.01 4.11 8.88
N GLU A 19 12.45 4.03 7.67
CA GLU A 19 11.35 3.13 7.30
C GLU A 19 11.67 2.41 5.99
N ALA A 20 11.22 1.16 5.88
CA ALA A 20 11.32 0.44 4.62
C ALA A 20 10.29 0.98 3.61
N CYS A 21 10.76 1.48 2.46
CA CYS A 21 9.92 2.07 1.44
C CYS A 21 9.85 1.21 0.17
N ARG A 22 8.73 1.28 -0.55
CA ARG A 22 8.64 0.73 -1.91
C ARG A 22 9.39 1.63 -2.87
N ALA A 23 9.95 1.05 -3.93
CA ALA A 23 10.74 1.80 -4.92
C ALA A 23 9.99 3.03 -5.49
N TYR A 24 8.67 2.96 -5.68
CA TYR A 24 7.91 4.10 -6.19
C TYR A 24 7.68 5.22 -5.16
N GLU A 25 7.73 4.92 -3.86
CA GLU A 25 7.65 5.93 -2.79
C GLU A 25 8.96 6.73 -2.74
N ILE A 26 10.09 6.03 -2.88
CA ILE A 26 11.44 6.63 -2.99
C ILE A 26 11.49 7.57 -4.20
N VAL A 27 10.96 7.14 -5.36
CA VAL A 27 10.94 7.92 -6.61
C VAL A 27 10.36 9.32 -6.42
N ASN A 28 9.23 9.44 -5.72
CA ASN A 28 8.53 10.70 -5.54
C ASN A 28 9.38 11.73 -4.79
N LYS A 29 10.31 11.26 -3.96
CA LYS A 29 11.14 12.09 -3.10
C LYS A 29 12.49 12.44 -3.74
N ILE A 30 13.07 11.50 -4.48
CA ILE A 30 14.40 11.70 -5.09
C ILE A 30 14.35 12.16 -6.55
N GLY A 31 13.17 12.25 -7.17
CA GLY A 31 13.02 12.72 -8.55
C GLY A 31 13.74 11.83 -9.56
N SER A 32 13.31 10.57 -9.67
CA SER A 32 13.85 9.59 -10.63
C SER A 32 12.73 8.74 -11.26
N THR A 33 13.04 7.63 -11.94
CA THR A 33 12.02 6.73 -12.52
C THR A 33 11.89 5.45 -11.69
N PRO A 34 10.67 4.86 -11.58
CA PRO A 34 10.45 3.67 -10.77
C PRO A 34 11.34 2.48 -11.12
N ASP A 35 11.55 2.22 -12.41
CA ASP A 35 12.38 1.08 -12.82
C ASP A 35 13.85 1.32 -12.54
N TYR A 36 14.33 2.56 -12.68
CA TYR A 36 15.70 2.87 -12.37
C TYR A 36 15.98 2.81 -10.87
N VAL A 37 15.09 3.38 -10.05
CA VAL A 37 15.20 3.29 -8.59
C VAL A 37 15.14 1.84 -8.12
N ARG A 38 14.23 1.02 -8.68
CA ARG A 38 14.18 -0.42 -8.36
C ARG A 38 15.50 -1.14 -8.68
N ARG A 39 16.11 -0.87 -9.83
CA ARG A 39 17.43 -1.44 -10.19
C ARG A 39 18.51 -0.99 -9.21
N VAL A 40 18.54 0.29 -8.87
CA VAL A 40 19.49 0.85 -7.90
C VAL A 40 19.30 0.20 -6.52
N CYS A 41 18.06 0.07 -6.03
CA CYS A 41 17.77 -0.60 -4.77
C CYS A 41 18.19 -2.07 -4.75
N ASN A 42 17.92 -2.83 -5.82
CA ASN A 42 18.38 -4.22 -5.91
C ASN A 42 19.92 -4.32 -5.88
N ARG A 43 20.61 -3.46 -6.64
CA ARG A 43 22.07 -3.41 -6.64
C ARG A 43 22.62 -3.05 -5.25
N LEU A 44 22.09 -2.00 -4.62
CA LEU A 44 22.49 -1.61 -3.26
C LEU A 44 22.23 -2.71 -2.23
N HIS A 45 21.20 -3.53 -2.44
CA HIS A 45 20.93 -4.69 -1.61
C HIS A 45 21.94 -5.82 -1.84
N GLU A 46 22.26 -6.14 -3.09
CA GLU A 46 23.30 -7.11 -3.46
C GLU A 46 24.68 -6.69 -2.93
N GLU A 47 24.96 -5.39 -2.90
CA GLU A 47 26.16 -4.78 -2.33
C GLU A 47 26.13 -4.66 -0.79
N GLY A 48 25.03 -5.01 -0.13
CA GLY A 48 24.90 -5.02 1.33
C GLY A 48 24.62 -3.67 2.00
N TRP A 49 24.39 -2.60 1.23
CA TRP A 49 24.09 -1.26 1.76
C TRP A 49 22.67 -1.14 2.32
N ILE A 50 21.73 -1.88 1.73
CA ILE A 50 20.31 -1.87 2.13
C ILE A 50 19.76 -3.29 2.21
N GLN A 51 18.68 -3.47 2.96
CA GLN A 51 17.92 -4.70 3.05
C GLN A 51 16.66 -4.64 2.19
N LYS A 52 16.29 -5.80 1.65
CA LYS A 52 15.08 -6.02 0.89
C LYS A 52 14.08 -6.83 1.72
N PHE A 53 12.88 -6.32 1.86
CA PHE A 53 11.79 -6.94 2.63
C PHE A 53 10.65 -7.35 1.71
N GLN A 54 10.09 -8.53 1.96
CA GLN A 54 8.90 -9.01 1.27
C GLN A 54 7.67 -8.74 2.13
N GLY A 55 6.72 -7.94 1.61
CA GLY A 55 5.48 -7.62 2.29
C GLY A 55 4.30 -8.51 1.87
N THR A 56 3.09 -7.96 1.93
CA THR A 56 1.85 -8.63 1.54
C THR A 56 1.80 -9.05 0.09
N VAL A 57 0.97 -10.06 -0.18
CA VAL A 57 0.68 -10.52 -1.54
C VAL A 57 -0.06 -9.43 -2.30
N ILE A 58 0.26 -9.29 -3.58
CA ILE A 58 -0.45 -8.39 -4.48
C ILE A 58 -1.80 -9.02 -4.82
N VAL A 59 -2.87 -8.26 -4.57
CA VAL A 59 -4.24 -8.66 -4.87
C VAL A 59 -4.60 -8.18 -6.28
N GLY A 60 -5.09 -9.11 -7.09
CA GLY A 60 -5.63 -8.86 -8.42
C GLY A 60 -7.15 -8.88 -8.41
N HIS A 61 -7.76 -8.01 -9.21
CA HIS A 61 -9.19 -7.92 -9.38
C HIS A 61 -9.53 -8.31 -10.83
N PRO A 62 -10.37 -9.33 -11.04
CA PRO A 62 -10.78 -9.74 -12.38
C PRO A 62 -11.66 -8.66 -13.01
N MET A 63 -11.33 -8.26 -14.23
CA MET A 63 -11.99 -7.20 -15.00
C MET A 63 -12.72 -7.78 -16.22
N PRO A 64 -13.69 -7.04 -16.78
CA PRO A 64 -14.33 -7.41 -18.03
C PRO A 64 -13.32 -7.72 -19.14
N GLY A 65 -13.59 -8.76 -19.91
CA GLY A 65 -12.70 -9.22 -20.99
C GLY A 65 -11.55 -10.12 -20.53
N GLY A 66 -11.62 -10.69 -19.32
CA GLY A 66 -10.66 -11.68 -18.82
C GLY A 66 -9.31 -11.11 -18.38
N ASN A 67 -9.21 -9.79 -18.25
CA ASN A 67 -8.02 -9.13 -17.75
C ASN A 67 -8.02 -9.09 -16.22
N THR A 68 -6.84 -8.88 -15.63
CA THR A 68 -6.69 -8.69 -14.17
C THR A 68 -5.98 -7.38 -13.91
N GLU A 69 -6.53 -6.57 -13.00
CA GLU A 69 -5.93 -5.30 -12.61
C GLU A 69 -5.57 -5.27 -11.13
N VAL A 70 -4.49 -4.54 -10.81
CA VAL A 70 -4.09 -4.27 -9.44
C VAL A 70 -4.54 -2.86 -9.09
N LEU A 71 -5.41 -2.73 -8.09
CA LEU A 71 -5.91 -1.44 -7.64
C LEU A 71 -4.83 -0.75 -6.78
N SER A 72 -4.08 0.16 -7.43
CA SER A 72 -3.02 0.94 -6.77
C SER A 72 -3.59 2.14 -6.00
N ASN A 73 -2.81 2.70 -5.05
CA ASN A 73 -3.15 3.96 -4.37
C ASN A 73 -2.83 5.20 -5.23
N ASN A 74 -3.04 5.11 -6.55
CA ASN A 74 -2.81 6.22 -7.48
C ASN A 74 -4.12 6.52 -8.22
N ARG A 75 -4.74 7.66 -7.87
CA ARG A 75 -6.02 8.09 -8.44
C ARG A 75 -6.04 8.10 -9.96
N ARG A 76 -4.98 8.62 -10.60
CA ARG A 76 -4.89 8.68 -12.08
C ARG A 76 -4.88 7.27 -12.69
N LYS A 77 -4.16 6.31 -12.08
CA LYS A 77 -4.18 4.92 -12.55
C LYS A 77 -5.57 4.29 -12.39
N LEU A 78 -6.22 4.51 -11.26
CA LEU A 78 -7.59 4.01 -11.02
C LEU A 78 -8.59 4.58 -12.03
N LEU A 79 -8.55 5.89 -12.31
CA LEU A 79 -9.40 6.51 -13.34
C LEU A 79 -9.12 5.97 -14.75
N ASN A 80 -7.87 5.60 -15.05
CA ASN A 80 -7.53 4.96 -16.32
C ASN A 80 -8.09 3.53 -16.42
N ILE A 81 -8.16 2.79 -15.31
CA ILE A 81 -8.85 1.48 -15.25
C ILE A 81 -10.32 1.69 -15.58
N VAL A 82 -11.00 2.63 -14.91
CA VAL A 82 -12.42 2.94 -15.19
C VAL A 82 -12.62 3.30 -16.66
N LYS A 83 -11.79 4.20 -17.20
CA LYS A 83 -11.89 4.61 -18.61
C LYS A 83 -11.75 3.41 -19.57
N ARG A 84 -10.96 2.39 -19.22
CA ARG A 84 -10.72 1.22 -20.06
C ARG A 84 -11.88 0.22 -20.02
N TYR A 85 -12.37 -0.10 -18.84
CA TYR A 85 -13.35 -1.19 -18.65
C TYR A 85 -14.80 -0.72 -18.55
N ALA A 86 -15.03 0.53 -18.09
CA ALA A 86 -16.35 1.10 -17.90
C ALA A 86 -16.35 2.62 -18.18
N PRO A 87 -16.07 3.06 -19.43
CA PRO A 87 -15.98 4.49 -19.75
C PRO A 87 -17.25 5.29 -19.43
N GLY A 88 -18.43 4.66 -19.48
CA GLY A 88 -19.70 5.29 -19.10
C GLY A 88 -19.79 5.67 -17.62
N LEU A 89 -19.03 5.01 -16.75
CA LEU A 89 -18.98 5.26 -15.31
C LEU A 89 -17.89 6.26 -14.91
N LEU A 90 -17.14 6.81 -15.87
CA LEU A 90 -16.01 7.69 -15.57
C LEU A 90 -16.43 8.99 -14.87
N GLY A 91 -17.64 9.49 -15.13
CA GLY A 91 -18.19 10.66 -14.45
C GLY A 91 -18.34 10.42 -12.94
N GLU A 92 -18.93 9.28 -12.58
CA GLU A 92 -19.12 8.88 -11.19
C GLU A 92 -17.79 8.53 -10.50
N ALA A 93 -16.89 7.83 -11.20
CA ALA A 93 -15.56 7.55 -10.66
C ALA A 93 -14.79 8.84 -10.31
N LYS A 94 -14.95 9.91 -11.10
CA LYS A 94 -14.33 11.22 -10.81
C LYS A 94 -14.94 11.90 -9.60
N SER A 95 -16.20 11.64 -9.26
CA SER A 95 -16.87 12.26 -8.11
C SER A 95 -16.49 11.61 -6.78
N LYS A 96 -15.92 10.39 -6.77
CA LYS A 96 -15.45 9.73 -5.54
C LYS A 96 -14.35 10.59 -4.86
N PRO A 97 -14.57 11.14 -3.66
CA PRO A 97 -13.67 12.08 -3.01
C PRO A 97 -12.32 11.45 -2.62
N THR A 98 -12.32 10.20 -2.16
CA THR A 98 -11.12 9.52 -1.68
C THR A 98 -10.60 8.47 -2.66
N ILE A 99 -9.33 8.06 -2.48
CA ILE A 99 -8.76 6.92 -3.23
C ILE A 99 -9.40 5.61 -2.78
N LYS A 100 -9.72 5.47 -1.50
CA LYS A 100 -10.41 4.30 -0.92
C LYS A 100 -11.77 4.09 -1.61
N GLU A 101 -12.61 5.11 -1.62
CA GLU A 101 -13.93 5.03 -2.28
C GLU A 101 -13.84 4.78 -3.79
N LEU A 102 -12.82 5.33 -4.45
CA LEU A 102 -12.61 5.02 -5.88
C LEU A 102 -12.20 3.56 -6.10
N ARG A 103 -11.44 2.96 -5.19
CA ARG A 103 -11.10 1.53 -5.27
C ARG A 103 -12.32 0.66 -5.01
N GLU A 104 -13.07 0.95 -3.95
CA GLU A 104 -14.31 0.26 -3.61
C GLU A 104 -15.31 0.36 -4.77
N PHE A 105 -15.42 1.52 -5.41
CA PHE A 105 -16.25 1.69 -6.60
C PHE A 105 -15.82 0.76 -7.75
N ILE A 106 -14.51 0.68 -8.04
CA ILE A 106 -14.02 -0.21 -9.11
C ILE A 106 -14.24 -1.68 -8.74
N GLU A 107 -14.04 -2.04 -7.48
CA GLU A 107 -14.22 -3.39 -6.98
C GLU A 107 -15.69 -3.84 -7.03
N ASN A 108 -16.62 -2.97 -6.64
CA ASN A 108 -18.03 -3.32 -6.52
C ASN A 108 -18.79 -3.17 -7.85
N GLU A 109 -18.47 -2.17 -8.66
CA GLU A 109 -19.27 -1.81 -9.84
C GLU A 109 -18.64 -2.25 -11.17
N ILE A 110 -17.34 -2.56 -11.20
CA ILE A 110 -16.61 -2.85 -12.45
C ILE A 110 -15.98 -4.24 -12.44
N ALA A 111 -15.41 -4.69 -11.31
CA ALA A 111 -14.83 -6.03 -11.24
C ALA A 111 -15.92 -7.10 -11.42
N ILE A 112 -15.57 -8.20 -12.08
CA ILE A 112 -16.53 -9.25 -12.48
C ILE A 112 -16.55 -10.45 -11.54
N GLY A 113 -15.82 -10.39 -10.43
CA GLY A 113 -15.69 -11.49 -9.50
C GLY A 113 -14.79 -11.16 -8.31
N PRO A 114 -14.64 -12.12 -7.39
CA PRO A 114 -13.85 -11.92 -6.18
C PRO A 114 -12.38 -11.67 -6.53
N SER A 115 -11.74 -10.82 -5.74
CA SER A 115 -10.32 -10.57 -5.82
C SER A 115 -9.50 -11.79 -5.36
N TYR A 116 -8.28 -11.92 -5.85
CA TYR A 116 -7.42 -13.07 -5.55
C TYR A 116 -5.92 -12.72 -5.50
N PRO A 117 -5.12 -13.46 -4.73
CA PRO A 117 -3.67 -13.26 -4.66
C PRO A 117 -2.98 -13.64 -5.98
N LEU A 118 -2.09 -12.79 -6.48
CA LEU A 118 -1.32 -13.03 -7.72
C LEU A 118 -0.03 -13.83 -7.53
N GLY A 119 0.19 -14.42 -6.34
CA GLY A 119 1.43 -15.14 -6.01
C GLY A 119 2.69 -14.27 -5.91
N THR A 120 2.60 -12.98 -6.22
CA THR A 120 3.69 -12.00 -6.14
C THR A 120 3.53 -11.16 -4.88
N ARG A 121 4.62 -10.92 -4.13
CA ARG A 121 4.63 -10.08 -2.92
C ARG A 121 5.10 -8.65 -3.22
N LYS A 122 4.62 -7.69 -2.43
CA LYS A 122 5.15 -6.32 -2.39
C LYS A 122 6.62 -6.37 -1.93
N VAL A 123 7.44 -5.48 -2.48
CA VAL A 123 8.87 -5.39 -2.14
C VAL A 123 9.18 -4.01 -1.60
N TYR A 124 9.84 -3.99 -0.45
CA TYR A 124 10.28 -2.80 0.26
C TYR A 124 11.80 -2.83 0.44
N PHE A 125 12.40 -1.65 0.57
CA PHE A 125 13.84 -1.48 0.78
C PHE A 125 14.08 -0.54 1.96
N GLY A 126 15.04 -0.87 2.83
CA GLY A 126 15.41 -0.07 4.00
C GLY A 126 16.87 -0.30 4.40
N ILE A 127 17.43 0.50 5.31
CA ILE A 127 18.85 0.43 5.69
C ILE A 127 19.12 -0.78 6.61
N HIS A 128 20.32 -1.36 6.52
CA HIS A 128 20.75 -2.55 7.28
C HIS A 128 20.69 -2.32 8.80
N ALA A 129 19.96 -3.18 9.51
CA ALA A 129 19.80 -3.20 10.97
C ALA A 129 20.99 -3.85 11.72
N GLY A 130 22.22 -3.65 11.24
CA GLY A 130 23.43 -4.07 11.96
C GLY A 130 23.80 -3.17 13.13
N THR A 131 23.11 -2.04 13.31
CA THR A 131 23.33 -1.13 14.44
C THR A 131 22.10 -0.78 15.26
N HIS A 132 20.91 -0.40 14.74
CA HIS A 132 19.87 0.14 15.65
C HIS A 132 18.40 -0.02 15.18
N ALA A 133 17.94 -1.17 14.69
CA ALA A 133 16.50 -1.28 14.38
C ALA A 133 15.61 -1.40 15.62
N ALA A 134 16.07 -2.10 16.67
CA ALA A 134 15.30 -2.28 17.91
C ALA A 134 15.34 -1.05 18.83
N GLU A 135 16.40 -0.24 18.79
CA GLU A 135 16.54 0.96 19.62
C GLU A 135 15.93 2.23 19.00
N LEU A 136 15.69 2.23 17.68
CA LEU A 136 15.10 3.38 16.96
C LEU A 136 13.61 3.21 16.62
N GLY A 137 12.94 2.15 17.11
CA GLY A 137 11.50 1.97 16.92
C GLY A 137 11.05 1.85 15.46
N ILE A 138 11.89 1.28 14.59
CA ILE A 138 11.57 1.12 13.17
C ILE A 138 10.44 0.11 13.02
N SER A 139 9.24 0.61 12.75
CA SER A 139 8.09 -0.20 12.36
C SER A 139 8.25 -0.62 10.91
N LEU A 140 8.37 -1.92 10.64
CA LEU A 140 8.01 -2.44 9.34
C LEU A 140 6.55 -2.03 9.11
N VAL A 141 6.26 -1.28 8.06
CA VAL A 141 4.88 -1.06 7.61
C VAL A 141 4.37 -2.40 7.06
N THR A 142 4.07 -3.34 7.95
CA THR A 142 3.25 -4.51 7.70
C THR A 142 1.81 -4.07 7.82
N ASP A 143 1.33 -3.49 6.73
CA ASP A 143 -0.08 -3.25 6.45
C ASP A 143 -0.81 -2.29 7.41
N ASP A 144 -1.86 -1.69 6.84
CA ASP A 144 -2.88 -0.95 7.54
C ASP A 144 -3.54 -1.88 8.57
N GLU A 145 -3.03 -1.96 9.79
CA GLU A 145 -3.85 -2.32 10.95
C GLU A 145 -4.71 -1.06 11.24
N GLU A 146 -5.85 -0.99 10.58
CA GLU A 146 -7.04 -0.36 11.18
C GLU A 146 -7.26 -1.12 12.48
N GLY A 147 -6.68 -0.60 13.57
CA GLY A 147 -6.76 -1.21 14.88
C GLY A 147 -8.22 -1.49 15.22
N PRO A 148 -8.53 -2.58 15.93
CA PRO A 148 -9.89 -2.86 16.33
C PRO A 148 -10.40 -1.65 17.12
N ASP A 149 -11.40 -0.95 16.59
CA ASP A 149 -12.22 -0.12 17.45
C ASP A 149 -12.91 -1.13 18.38
N ALA A 150 -12.39 -1.20 19.59
CA ALA A 150 -12.84 -2.09 20.62
C ALA A 150 -14.27 -1.68 20.95
N SER A 151 -15.23 -2.34 20.31
CA SER A 151 -16.53 -2.57 20.89
C SER A 151 -16.34 -3.43 22.15
N GLU A 152 -16.11 -2.79 23.29
CA GLU A 152 -16.35 -3.36 24.61
C GLU A 152 -17.71 -2.78 25.07
N SER A 153 -18.83 -3.35 24.62
CA SER A 153 -19.51 -4.53 25.17
C SER A 153 -20.03 -4.32 26.59
N ALA A 154 -21.36 -4.33 26.75
CA ALA A 154 -22.04 -5.13 27.77
C ALA A 154 -23.55 -4.96 27.61
N ASP A 155 -24.12 -5.79 26.75
CA ASP A 155 -25.50 -6.22 26.89
C ASP A 155 -25.56 -7.18 28.08
N LYS A 156 -26.38 -6.89 29.09
CA LYS A 156 -26.88 -7.89 30.04
C LYS A 156 -28.37 -7.70 30.22
N SER A 157 -29.09 -8.64 29.60
CA SER A 157 -30.52 -8.88 29.70
C SER A 157 -31.00 -9.23 31.12
N SER A 158 -32.33 -9.10 31.26
CA SER A 158 -33.26 -9.88 32.12
C SER A 158 -33.14 -9.74 33.64
N ASP A 159 -34.18 -9.77 34.46
CA ASP A 159 -35.64 -9.90 34.34
C ASP A 159 -36.20 -9.70 35.78
N SER A 160 -37.45 -9.28 35.85
CA SER A 160 -38.41 -9.12 36.97
C SER A 160 -38.10 -9.57 38.41
N THR A 161 -38.54 -8.76 39.39
CA THR A 161 -39.38 -9.20 40.53
C THR A 161 -40.17 -8.05 41.19
N VAL A 162 -41.36 -8.43 41.66
CA VAL A 162 -42.48 -7.73 42.33
C VAL A 162 -42.16 -7.14 43.73
N SER A 163 -42.87 -6.06 44.12
CA SER A 163 -43.55 -5.79 45.43
C SER A 163 -43.58 -4.26 45.72
N ALA A 164 -44.74 -3.60 45.70
CA ALA A 164 -45.67 -3.37 46.82
C ALA A 164 -45.11 -2.41 47.90
N ASP A 165 -45.56 -1.15 47.89
CA ASP A 165 -46.43 -0.52 48.92
C ASP A 165 -47.06 0.76 48.34
#